data_AF-A0A9W8B6I9-F1
#
_entry.id   AF-A0A9W8B6I9-F1
#
_cell.length_a   1.000
_cell.length_b   1.000
_cell.length_c   1.000
_cell.angle_alpha   90.00
_cell.angle_beta   90.00
_cell.angle_gamma   90.00
#
_symmetry.space_group_name_H-M   'P 1'
#
loop_
_entity.id
_entity.type
_entity.pdbx_description
1 polymer ?
#
loop_
_entity_poly.entity_id
_entity_poly.type
_entity_poly.pdbx_seq_one_letter_code
_entity_poly.pdbx_strand_id
1 'polypeptide(L)'
;MASRQCCCIAPERFYDPGSKIALLLATPRDSRGGTSSTNGQLALQPSMDIFSAGCVVAELFLDGNPLFSLSRLLQYRKGAISSDNLVSGIPDAEIAGLIQHMIQLDPEARLSAAEYLDRWAPVFPRAPLAAYMDKADPDLRMQTLYDEVRATHGDELCEIAASVACANIRNCQLPGSRCMGIKVLLWCSRGSMKGDPDLILPYLVALAADPSPRVRAEAVVAIRDLLLDLDRLTPINANIFDDYLAPHLQNFAGDA
;
A
#
# COMPACT_ATOMS: atom_id res chain seq x y z
N MET A 1 -5.44 -14.68 20.03
CA MET A 1 -5.15 -13.43 19.29
C MET A 1 -5.86 -12.31 20.02
N ALA A 2 -5.12 -11.49 20.78
CA ALA A 2 -5.70 -10.45 21.63
C ALA A 2 -6.49 -9.45 20.77
N SER A 3 -7.70 -9.10 21.20
CA SER A 3 -8.50 -8.01 20.64
C SER A 3 -7.62 -6.76 20.64
N ARG A 4 -7.12 -6.37 19.46
CA ARG A 4 -6.34 -5.15 19.26
C ARG A 4 -7.28 -3.98 19.56
N GLN A 5 -7.16 -3.39 20.75
CA GLN A 5 -7.89 -2.19 21.13
C GLN A 5 -7.25 -0.96 20.45
N CYS A 6 -7.25 -0.94 19.12
CA CYS A 6 -6.82 0.24 18.36
C CYS A 6 -7.94 1.27 18.31
N CYS A 7 -7.59 2.55 18.44
CA CYS A 7 -8.53 3.65 18.33
C CYS A 7 -8.04 4.63 17.26
N CYS A 8 -8.59 4.50 16.05
CA CYS A 8 -8.30 5.41 14.93
C CYS A 8 -9.34 6.53 14.81
N ILE A 9 -10.23 6.67 15.80
CA ILE A 9 -11.31 7.66 15.77
C ILE A 9 -10.73 9.05 16.04
N ALA A 10 -11.03 10.00 15.16
CA ALA A 10 -10.62 11.39 15.33
C ALA A 10 -11.13 11.99 16.66
N PRO A 11 -10.30 12.77 17.41
CA PRO A 11 -10.61 13.30 18.73
C PRO A 11 -11.92 14.10 18.80
N GLU A 12 -12.24 14.84 17.74
CA GLU A 12 -13.45 15.66 17.60
C GLU A 12 -14.76 14.84 17.56
N ARG A 13 -14.68 13.51 17.37
CA ARG A 13 -15.83 12.62 17.47
C ARG A 13 -16.20 12.25 18.91
N PHE A 14 -15.35 12.56 19.88
CA PHE A 14 -15.63 12.30 21.29
C PHE A 14 -16.37 13.50 21.90
N TYR A 15 -17.67 13.33 22.10
CA TYR A 15 -18.52 14.33 22.72
C TYR A 15 -18.37 14.32 24.24
N ASP A 16 -18.28 15.50 24.85
CA ASP A 16 -18.34 15.59 26.30
C ASP A 16 -19.74 15.23 26.82
N PRO A 17 -19.84 14.54 27.97
CA PRO A 17 -21.13 14.24 28.60
C PRO A 17 -21.90 15.55 28.85
N GLY A 18 -23.12 15.65 28.31
CA GLY A 18 -23.95 16.85 28.42
C GLY A 18 -23.76 17.90 27.31
N SER A 19 -22.89 17.64 26.33
CA SER A 19 -22.84 18.44 25.10
C SER A 19 -24.16 18.33 24.32
N LYS A 20 -24.53 19.41 23.61
CA LYS A 20 -25.77 19.47 22.80
C LYS A 20 -25.89 18.29 21.84
N ILE A 21 -24.77 17.82 21.29
CA ILE A 21 -24.71 16.69 20.36
C ILE A 21 -24.96 15.35 21.08
N ALA A 22 -24.38 15.15 22.27
CA ALA A 22 -24.65 13.96 23.08
C ALA A 22 -26.13 13.87 23.49
N LEU A 23 -26.74 15.02 23.82
CA LEU A 23 -28.18 15.12 24.11
C LEU A 23 -29.05 14.81 22.88
N LEU A 24 -28.68 15.33 21.70
CA LEU A 24 -29.39 15.07 20.43
C LEU A 24 -29.28 13.60 19.96
N LEU A 25 -28.17 12.93 20.25
CA LEU A 25 -28.00 11.50 19.95
C LEU A 25 -28.76 10.60 20.92
N ALA A 26 -29.01 11.07 22.15
CA ALA A 26 -29.76 10.34 23.17
C ALA A 26 -31.29 10.47 23.03
N THR A 27 -31.78 11.44 22.24
CA THR A 27 -33.21 11.56 21.93
C THR A 27 -33.61 10.60 20.79
N PRO A 28 -34.71 9.83 20.91
CA PRO A 28 -35.19 8.97 19.84
C PRO A 28 -35.50 9.78 18.58
N ARG A 29 -35.01 9.33 17.42
CA ARG A 29 -35.31 9.97 16.12
C ARG A 29 -36.77 9.70 15.74
N ASP A 30 -37.65 10.67 15.94
CA ASP A 30 -38.97 10.64 15.32
C ASP A 30 -38.83 10.83 13.79
N SER A 31 -39.37 9.87 13.04
CA SER A 31 -39.26 9.72 11.58
C SER A 31 -39.98 10.79 10.74
N ARG A 32 -40.02 12.06 11.16
CA ARG A 32 -40.60 13.15 10.35
C ARG A 32 -39.52 14.14 9.96
N GLY A 33 -39.09 14.01 8.70
CA GLY A 33 -38.10 14.85 8.05
C GLY A 33 -38.42 16.34 8.18
N GLY A 34 -37.63 17.03 8.99
CA GLY A 34 -37.55 18.48 9.06
C GLY A 34 -36.13 18.92 8.74
N THR A 35 -35.91 19.36 7.51
CA THR A 35 -34.67 20.00 7.05
C THR A 35 -34.40 21.26 7.88
N SER A 36 -33.54 21.16 8.89
CA SER A 36 -33.11 22.32 9.68
C SER A 36 -31.64 22.17 10.05
N SER A 37 -30.79 22.82 9.24
CA SER A 37 -29.46 23.43 9.46
C SER A 37 -28.47 22.92 10.53
N THR A 38 -28.70 21.77 11.15
CA THR A 38 -27.92 21.20 12.27
C THR A 38 -27.11 19.96 11.87
N ASN A 39 -27.28 19.48 10.63
CA ASN A 39 -26.51 18.39 10.04
C ASN A 39 -25.00 18.69 9.92
N GLY A 40 -24.57 19.96 9.98
CA GLY A 40 -23.16 20.35 9.80
C GLY A 40 -22.22 19.90 10.93
N GLN A 41 -22.71 19.74 12.16
CA GLN A 41 -21.89 19.35 13.33
C GLN A 41 -21.81 17.84 13.55
N LEU A 42 -22.71 17.07 12.93
CA LEU A 42 -22.64 15.62 12.80
C LEU A 42 -22.10 15.20 11.41
N ALA A 43 -21.77 16.17 10.55
CA ALA A 43 -21.24 15.89 9.23
C ALA A 43 -19.84 15.30 9.36
N LEU A 44 -19.61 14.21 8.63
CA LEU A 44 -18.27 13.64 8.47
C LEU A 44 -17.40 14.68 7.75
N GLN A 45 -16.28 15.03 8.36
CA GLN A 45 -15.29 15.89 7.75
C GLN A 45 -14.15 15.04 7.19
N PRO A 46 -13.61 15.36 6.00
CA PRO A 46 -12.44 14.66 5.45
C PRO A 46 -11.22 14.66 6.40
N SER A 47 -11.09 15.67 7.25
CA SER A 47 -10.04 15.76 8.28
C SER A 47 -10.10 14.61 9.30
N MET A 48 -11.27 13.99 9.52
CA MET A 48 -11.41 12.80 10.38
C MET A 48 -10.72 11.57 9.77
N ASP A 49 -10.79 11.45 8.44
CA ASP A 49 -10.14 10.37 7.70
C ASP A 49 -8.62 10.57 7.69
N ILE A 50 -8.14 11.82 7.63
CA ILE A 50 -6.71 12.15 7.77
C ILE A 50 -6.17 11.69 9.13
N PHE A 51 -6.88 11.95 10.23
CA PHE A 51 -6.44 11.47 11.55
C PHE A 51 -6.40 9.94 11.61
N SER A 52 -7.43 9.29 11.06
CA SER A 52 -7.54 7.85 11.00
C SER A 52 -6.39 7.23 10.19
N ALA A 53 -6.08 7.82 9.04
CA ALA A 53 -4.95 7.44 8.20
C ALA A 53 -3.62 7.63 8.94
N GLY A 54 -3.43 8.74 9.65
CA GLY A 54 -2.22 8.98 10.46
C GLY A 54 -1.98 7.91 11.51
N CYS A 55 -3.05 7.42 12.16
CA CYS A 55 -2.97 6.31 13.12
C CYS A 55 -2.52 5.00 12.45
N VAL A 56 -3.03 4.72 11.25
CA VAL A 56 -2.68 3.51 10.47
C VAL A 56 -1.25 3.59 9.96
N VAL A 57 -0.85 4.74 9.41
CA VAL A 57 0.53 4.96 8.94
C VAL A 57 1.49 4.79 10.11
N ALA A 58 1.19 5.35 11.28
CA ALA A 58 2.01 5.14 12.48
C ALA A 58 2.11 3.67 12.90
N GLU A 59 1.02 2.91 12.83
CA GLU A 59 1.04 1.47 13.14
C GLU A 59 1.99 0.68 12.22
N LEU A 60 2.11 1.07 10.94
CA LEU A 60 3.05 0.45 10.01
C LEU A 60 4.51 0.63 10.45
N PHE A 61 4.87 1.82 10.95
CA PHE A 61 6.23 2.13 11.41
C PHE A 61 6.51 1.75 12.87
N LEU A 62 5.49 1.25 13.59
CA LEU A 62 5.59 0.75 14.96
C LEU A 62 5.45 -0.79 15.02
N ASP A 63 5.80 -1.48 13.93
CA ASP A 63 5.76 -2.94 13.80
C ASP A 63 4.38 -3.54 14.13
N GLY A 64 3.30 -2.87 13.72
CA GLY A 64 1.93 -3.31 13.96
C GLY A 64 1.41 -3.02 15.38
N ASN A 65 2.12 -2.21 16.17
CA ASN A 65 1.61 -1.71 17.43
C ASN A 65 0.74 -0.46 17.20
N PRO A 66 -0.49 -0.41 17.73
CA PRO A 66 -1.38 0.71 17.51
C PRO A 66 -0.85 1.97 18.21
N LEU A 67 -0.86 3.10 17.49
CA LEU A 67 -0.46 4.39 18.04
C LEU A 67 -1.32 4.77 19.26
N PHE A 68 -2.64 4.59 19.14
CA PHE A 68 -3.62 4.89 20.17
C PHE A 68 -4.44 3.68 20.59
N SER A 69 -4.55 3.49 21.90
CA SER A 69 -5.72 2.88 22.54
C SER A 69 -6.68 3.98 22.98
N LEU A 70 -7.93 3.62 23.29
CA LEU A 70 -8.94 4.59 23.75
C LEU A 70 -8.46 5.43 24.95
N SER A 71 -7.82 4.80 25.94
CA SER A 71 -7.29 5.49 27.12
C SER A 71 -6.18 6.47 26.76
N ARG A 72 -5.25 6.06 25.88
CA ARG A 72 -4.15 6.90 25.40
C ARG A 72 -4.66 8.10 24.60
N LEU A 73 -5.66 7.89 23.74
CA LEU A 73 -6.28 8.96 22.96
C LEU A 73 -6.97 10.01 23.86
N LEU A 74 -7.68 9.57 24.90
CA LEU A 74 -8.30 10.48 25.86
C LEU A 74 -7.27 11.27 26.67
N GLN A 75 -6.13 10.68 26.99
CA GLN A 75 -5.01 11.39 27.64
C GLN A 75 -4.38 12.41 26.70
N TYR A 76 -4.17 12.04 25.43
CA TYR A 76 -3.68 12.94 24.38
C TYR A 76 -4.61 14.13 24.16
N ARG A 77 -5.93 13.88 24.06
CA ARG A 77 -6.95 14.93 23.97
C ARG A 77 -6.94 15.91 25.15
N LYS A 78 -6.58 15.43 26.34
CA LYS A 78 -6.45 16.26 27.56
C LYS A 78 -5.11 17.00 27.67
N GLY A 79 -4.21 16.83 26.69
CA GLY A 79 -2.86 17.40 26.73
C GLY A 79 -1.91 16.73 27.72
N ALA A 80 -2.27 15.55 28.25
CA ALA A 80 -1.41 14.80 29.17
C ALA A 80 -0.27 14.05 28.46
N ILE A 81 -0.40 13.87 27.14
CA ILE A 81 0.61 13.28 26.27
C ILE A 81 0.87 14.28 25.14
N SER A 82 2.14 14.61 24.88
CA SER A 82 2.54 15.42 23.73
C SER A 82 2.66 14.58 22.47
N SER A 83 2.45 15.18 21.31
CA SER A 83 2.59 14.51 20.00
C SER A 83 4.00 13.94 19.78
N ASP A 84 5.04 14.62 20.26
CA ASP A 84 6.44 14.17 20.14
C ASP A 84 6.68 12.81 20.81
N ASN A 85 6.05 12.58 21.97
CA ASN A 85 6.16 11.32 22.71
C ASN A 85 5.40 10.17 22.04
N LEU A 86 4.48 10.47 21.12
CA LEU A 86 3.75 9.46 20.36
C LEU A 86 4.56 8.95 19.18
N VAL A 87 5.30 9.87 18.52
CA VAL A 87 6.07 9.56 17.32
C VAL A 87 7.53 9.17 17.59
N SER A 88 7.99 9.23 18.85
CA SER A 88 9.38 8.92 19.22
C SER A 88 9.84 7.51 18.85
N GLY A 89 8.91 6.57 18.62
CA GLY A 89 9.21 5.21 18.18
C GLY A 89 9.44 5.06 16.67
N ILE A 90 9.20 6.10 15.88
CA ILE A 90 9.32 6.09 14.43
C ILE A 90 10.76 6.50 14.06
N PRO A 91 11.52 5.66 13.33
CA PRO A 91 12.93 5.94 13.01
C PRO A 91 13.14 7.14 12.09
N ASP A 92 12.21 7.34 11.14
CA ASP A 92 12.32 8.35 10.10
C ASP A 92 11.68 9.67 10.55
N ALA A 93 12.48 10.75 10.54
CA ALA A 93 12.05 12.07 10.99
C ALA A 93 11.02 12.73 10.06
N GLU A 94 11.06 12.46 8.75
CA GLU A 94 10.07 12.98 7.81
C GLU A 94 8.71 12.31 8.02
N ILE A 95 8.72 10.99 8.23
CA ILE A 95 7.51 10.20 8.51
C ILE A 95 6.94 10.55 9.89
N ALA A 96 7.79 10.71 10.90
CA ALA A 96 7.38 11.20 12.21
C ALA A 96 6.71 12.58 12.11
N GLY A 97 7.29 13.50 11.32
CA GLY A 97 6.72 14.82 11.05
C GLY A 97 5.39 14.77 10.30
N LEU A 98 5.25 13.89 9.31
CA LEU A 98 4.00 13.64 8.60
C LEU A 98 2.90 13.19 9.57
N ILE A 99 3.18 12.12 10.33
CA ILE A 99 2.22 11.55 11.28
C ILE A 99 1.84 12.59 12.34
N GLN A 100 2.83 13.32 12.88
CA GLN A 100 2.60 14.38 13.86
C GLN A 100 1.61 15.44 13.34
N HIS A 101 1.72 15.82 12.07
CA HIS A 101 0.80 16.75 11.44
C HIS A 101 -0.60 16.14 11.20
N MET A 102 -0.68 14.85 10.83
CA MET A 102 -1.96 14.16 10.62
C MET A 102 -2.76 13.94 11.92
N ILE A 103 -2.08 13.76 13.06
CA ILE A 103 -2.70 13.47 14.36
C ILE A 103 -2.99 14.73 15.22
N GLN A 104 -3.00 15.90 14.61
CA GLN A 104 -3.33 17.15 15.31
C GLN A 104 -4.73 17.09 15.93
N LEU A 105 -4.89 17.65 17.13
CA LEU A 105 -6.17 17.70 17.83
C LEU A 105 -7.18 18.62 17.13
N ASP A 106 -6.70 19.70 16.54
CA ASP A 106 -7.52 20.65 15.77
C ASP A 106 -7.73 20.12 14.33
N PRO A 107 -8.99 19.89 13.89
CA PRO A 107 -9.27 19.40 12.54
C PRO A 107 -8.86 20.38 11.44
N GLU A 108 -8.93 21.69 11.69
CA GLU A 108 -8.61 22.74 10.71
C GLU A 108 -7.10 22.94 10.53
N ALA A 109 -6.30 22.51 11.51
CA ALA A 109 -4.85 22.49 11.39
C ALA A 109 -4.38 21.37 10.43
N ARG A 110 -5.17 20.30 10.26
CA ARG A 110 -4.84 19.18 9.36
C ARG A 110 -5.02 19.62 7.90
N LEU A 111 -4.03 19.32 7.07
CA LEU A 111 -4.13 19.59 5.64
C LEU A 111 -5.13 18.63 4.96
N SER A 112 -5.53 18.97 3.74
CA SER A 112 -6.21 18.04 2.85
C SER A 112 -5.26 16.92 2.38
N ALA A 113 -5.84 15.79 1.94
CA ALA A 113 -5.05 14.67 1.43
C ALA A 113 -4.11 15.07 0.28
N ALA A 114 -4.60 15.91 -0.64
CA ALA A 114 -3.80 16.39 -1.78
C ALA A 114 -2.58 17.20 -1.32
N GLU A 115 -2.77 18.09 -0.34
CA GLU A 115 -1.67 18.90 0.20
C GLU A 115 -0.63 18.07 0.95
N TYR A 116 -1.02 16.96 1.60
CA TYR A 116 -0.05 16.02 2.18
C TYR A 116 0.78 15.32 1.10
N LEU A 117 0.15 14.90 -0.01
CA LEU A 117 0.86 14.29 -1.13
C LEU A 117 1.87 15.26 -1.76
N ASP A 118 1.53 16.54 -1.83
CA ASP A 118 2.42 17.57 -2.37
C ASP A 118 3.55 17.93 -1.39
N ARG A 119 3.22 18.13 -0.09
CA ARG A 119 4.18 18.58 0.93
C ARG A 119 5.14 17.48 1.38
N TRP A 120 4.66 16.24 1.51
CA TRP A 120 5.48 15.06 1.84
C TRP A 120 5.72 14.18 0.61
N ALA A 121 5.85 14.80 -0.56
CA ALA A 121 6.13 14.10 -1.80
C ALA A 121 7.41 13.22 -1.80
N PRO A 122 8.44 13.44 -0.97
CA PRO A 122 9.55 12.48 -0.82
C PRO A 122 9.14 11.17 -0.16
N VAL A 123 8.17 11.21 0.77
CA VAL A 123 7.67 10.03 1.51
C VAL A 123 6.71 9.22 0.66
N PHE A 124 5.92 9.88 -0.18
CA PHE A 124 4.95 9.22 -1.05
C PHE A 124 5.55 8.90 -2.43
N PRO A 125 5.40 7.67 -2.94
CA PRO A 125 5.88 7.32 -4.27
C PRO A 125 5.16 8.18 -5.33
N ARG A 126 5.89 9.13 -5.95
CA ARG A 126 5.29 10.15 -6.82
C ARG A 126 4.75 9.63 -8.15
N ALA A 127 5.18 8.46 -8.63
CA ALA A 127 5.14 8.22 -10.08
C ALA A 127 4.94 6.79 -10.59
N PRO A 128 4.33 5.86 -9.84
CA PRO A 128 3.46 4.94 -10.60
C PRO A 128 2.09 4.62 -10.02
N LEU A 129 1.84 4.88 -8.73
CA LEU A 129 0.60 4.41 -8.10
C LEU A 129 -0.61 5.26 -8.45
N ALA A 130 -0.47 6.57 -8.64
CA ALA A 130 -1.61 7.46 -8.88
C ALA A 130 -2.29 7.17 -10.22
N ALA A 131 -1.52 7.07 -11.31
CA ALA A 131 -2.04 6.71 -12.63
C ALA A 131 -2.49 5.25 -12.71
N TYR A 132 -1.85 4.37 -11.93
CA TYR A 132 -2.25 2.97 -11.78
C TYR A 132 -3.62 2.81 -11.09
N MET A 133 -3.88 3.54 -9.99
CA MET A 133 -5.12 3.42 -9.21
C MET A 133 -6.36 3.93 -9.95
N ASP A 134 -6.20 4.90 -10.86
CA ASP A 134 -7.32 5.49 -11.61
C ASP A 134 -7.83 4.57 -12.75
N LYS A 135 -6.98 3.67 -13.24
CA LYS A 135 -7.32 2.78 -14.36
C LYS A 135 -8.05 1.55 -13.82
N ALA A 136 -9.23 1.22 -14.35
CA ALA A 136 -9.96 0.02 -13.93
C ALA A 136 -9.43 -1.27 -14.57
N ASP A 137 -8.88 -1.16 -15.78
CA ASP A 137 -8.44 -2.29 -16.60
C ASP A 137 -7.03 -2.79 -16.21
N PRO A 138 -6.85 -4.09 -15.91
CA PRO A 138 -5.56 -4.63 -15.45
C PRO A 138 -4.47 -4.60 -16.52
N ASP A 139 -4.84 -4.69 -17.81
CA ASP A 139 -3.89 -4.62 -18.92
C ASP A 139 -3.34 -3.19 -19.08
N LEU A 140 -4.22 -2.18 -19.04
CA LEU A 140 -3.82 -0.77 -19.09
C LEU A 140 -3.00 -0.36 -17.86
N ARG A 141 -3.36 -0.86 -16.67
CA ARG A 141 -2.57 -0.71 -15.45
C ARG A 141 -1.14 -1.21 -15.64
N MET A 142 -0.99 -2.41 -16.17
CA MET A 142 0.32 -3.02 -16.41
C MET A 142 1.15 -2.26 -17.44
N GLN A 143 0.51 -1.80 -18.52
CA GLN A 143 1.17 -0.97 -19.52
C GLN A 143 1.70 0.35 -18.92
N THR A 144 0.88 1.01 -18.11
CA THR A 144 1.24 2.28 -17.45
C THR A 144 2.42 2.08 -16.52
N LEU A 145 2.35 1.05 -15.68
CA LEU A 145 3.42 0.69 -14.77
C LEU A 145 4.73 0.43 -15.53
N TYR A 146 4.67 -0.29 -16.65
CA TYR A 146 5.84 -0.56 -17.47
C TYR A 146 6.46 0.71 -18.07
N ASP A 147 5.64 1.62 -18.60
CA ASP A 147 6.12 2.89 -19.18
C ASP A 147 6.73 3.81 -18.11
N GLU A 148 6.13 3.88 -16.92
CA GLU A 148 6.61 4.70 -15.80
C GLU A 148 7.90 4.16 -15.18
N VAL A 149 7.99 2.86 -14.97
CA VAL A 149 9.20 2.19 -14.48
C VAL A 149 10.34 2.39 -15.48
N ARG A 150 10.06 2.32 -16.78
CA ARG A 150 11.06 2.58 -17.82
C ARG A 150 11.50 4.05 -17.86
N ALA A 151 10.61 4.99 -17.56
CA ALA A 151 10.92 6.42 -17.52
C ALA A 151 11.70 6.81 -16.27
N THR A 152 11.39 6.19 -15.13
CA THR A 152 11.99 6.49 -13.83
C THR A 152 13.25 5.65 -13.68
N HIS A 153 14.39 6.18 -14.11
CA HIS A 153 15.69 5.51 -14.11
C HIS A 153 16.27 5.26 -12.69
N GLY A 154 15.43 5.19 -11.65
CA GLY A 154 15.83 5.11 -10.24
C GLY A 154 15.28 3.87 -9.54
N ASP A 155 16.13 3.22 -8.76
CA ASP A 155 15.84 1.97 -8.03
C ASP A 155 14.82 2.10 -6.89
N GLU A 156 14.44 3.33 -6.52
CA GLU A 156 13.57 3.63 -5.36
C GLU A 156 12.14 3.06 -5.51
N LEU A 157 11.72 2.73 -6.73
CA LEU A 157 10.37 2.24 -7.01
C LEU A 157 10.27 0.72 -7.20
N CYS A 158 11.41 0.00 -7.19
CA CYS A 158 11.47 -1.42 -7.55
C CYS A 158 10.55 -2.31 -6.70
N GLU A 159 10.53 -2.14 -5.38
CA GLU A 159 9.74 -3.01 -4.49
C GLU A 159 8.23 -2.83 -4.69
N ILE A 160 7.78 -1.57 -4.75
CA ILE A 160 6.37 -1.25 -4.94
C ILE A 160 5.93 -1.68 -6.35
N ALA A 161 6.74 -1.38 -7.37
CA ALA A 161 6.45 -1.77 -8.75
C ALA A 161 6.37 -3.30 -8.89
N ALA A 162 7.27 -4.06 -8.26
CA ALA A 162 7.21 -5.52 -8.25
C ALA A 162 5.93 -6.05 -7.59
N SER A 163 5.58 -5.53 -6.42
CA SER A 163 4.35 -5.92 -5.71
C SER A 163 3.09 -5.63 -6.53
N VAL A 164 3.01 -4.43 -7.11
CA VAL A 164 1.91 -4.06 -8.00
C VAL A 164 1.90 -4.96 -9.24
N ALA A 165 3.03 -5.19 -9.89
CA ALA A 165 3.10 -6.09 -11.04
C ALA A 165 2.59 -7.51 -10.69
N CYS A 166 3.06 -8.09 -9.59
CA CYS A 166 2.61 -9.38 -9.06
C CYS A 166 1.09 -9.44 -8.83
N ALA A 167 0.49 -8.37 -8.31
CA ALA A 167 -0.96 -8.30 -8.06
C ALA A 167 -1.79 -8.24 -9.34
N ASN A 168 -1.25 -7.69 -10.44
CA ASN A 168 -2.02 -7.47 -11.68
C ASN A 168 -1.75 -8.49 -12.77
N ILE A 169 -0.55 -9.07 -12.82
CA ILE A 169 -0.12 -9.92 -13.93
C ILE A 169 -1.04 -11.12 -14.16
N ARG A 170 -1.64 -11.65 -13.10
CA ARG A 170 -2.60 -12.78 -13.16
C ARG A 170 -3.97 -12.36 -13.69
N ASN A 171 -4.32 -11.08 -13.58
CA ASN A 171 -5.60 -10.52 -14.03
C ASN A 171 -5.51 -9.95 -15.45
N CYS A 172 -4.30 -9.75 -15.99
CA CYS A 172 -4.10 -9.30 -17.35
C CYS A 172 -4.60 -10.35 -18.37
N GLN A 173 -5.42 -9.92 -19.31
CA GLN A 173 -5.98 -10.79 -20.35
C GLN A 173 -5.04 -10.89 -21.55
N LEU A 174 -4.37 -9.80 -21.90
CA LEU A 174 -3.51 -9.75 -23.08
C LEU A 174 -2.15 -10.41 -22.78
N PRO A 175 -1.62 -11.26 -23.69
CA PRO A 175 -0.28 -11.80 -23.57
C PRO A 175 0.79 -10.70 -23.52
N GLY A 176 0.59 -9.59 -24.25
CA GLY A 176 1.51 -8.45 -24.27
C GLY A 176 1.69 -7.81 -22.88
N SER A 177 0.61 -7.62 -22.13
CA SER A 177 0.64 -7.07 -20.77
C SER A 177 1.36 -8.00 -19.80
N ARG A 178 1.11 -9.32 -19.90
CA ARG A 178 1.84 -10.32 -19.10
C ARG A 178 3.35 -10.27 -19.38
N CYS A 179 3.76 -10.16 -20.65
CA CYS A 179 5.16 -9.93 -21.01
C CYS A 179 5.71 -8.62 -20.42
N MET A 180 4.93 -7.52 -20.43
CA MET A 180 5.36 -6.25 -19.80
C MET A 180 5.57 -6.43 -18.30
N GLY A 181 4.68 -7.14 -17.62
CA GLY A 181 4.82 -7.44 -16.19
C GLY A 181 6.07 -8.27 -15.89
N ILE A 182 6.39 -9.28 -16.70
CA ILE A 182 7.65 -10.05 -16.59
C ILE A 182 8.86 -9.11 -16.66
N LYS A 183 8.86 -8.14 -17.57
CA LYS A 183 9.95 -7.16 -17.72
C LYS A 183 10.06 -6.23 -16.53
N VAL A 184 8.93 -5.77 -15.97
CA VAL A 184 8.93 -4.97 -14.73
C VAL A 184 9.57 -5.76 -13.60
N LEU A 185 9.15 -7.02 -13.40
CA LEU A 185 9.70 -7.88 -12.35
C LEU A 185 11.21 -8.09 -12.50
N LEU A 186 11.69 -8.36 -13.72
CA LEU A 186 13.13 -8.53 -13.99
C LEU A 186 13.93 -7.24 -13.81
N TRP A 187 13.34 -6.09 -14.12
CA TRP A 187 13.98 -4.80 -13.85
C TRP A 187 14.12 -4.57 -12.34
N CYS A 188 13.06 -4.86 -11.57
CA CYS A 188 13.06 -4.72 -10.12
C CYS A 188 14.04 -5.66 -9.41
N SER A 189 14.35 -6.84 -9.98
CA SER A 189 15.34 -7.75 -9.41
C SER A 189 16.79 -7.29 -9.61
N ARG A 190 17.04 -6.35 -10.53
CA ARG A 190 18.38 -5.85 -10.87
C ARG A 190 18.75 -4.52 -10.21
N GLY A 191 17.80 -3.85 -9.57
CA GLY A 191 18.03 -2.57 -8.87
C GLY A 191 18.81 -2.72 -7.56
N SER A 192 19.34 -1.60 -7.04
CA SER A 192 20.08 -1.52 -5.77
C SER A 192 19.26 -1.96 -4.55
N MET A 193 17.95 -1.67 -4.56
CA MET A 193 16.95 -2.27 -3.68
C MET A 193 16.45 -3.57 -4.35
N LYS A 194 17.31 -4.60 -4.41
CA LYS A 194 16.98 -5.87 -5.08
C LYS A 194 15.63 -6.36 -4.53
N GLY A 195 14.60 -6.39 -5.37
CA GLY A 195 13.33 -7.01 -5.00
C GLY A 195 13.60 -8.46 -4.57
N ASP A 196 12.96 -8.90 -3.49
CA ASP A 196 13.20 -10.24 -2.92
C ASP A 196 13.03 -11.31 -4.02
N PRO A 197 14.10 -11.99 -4.44
CA PRO A 197 14.01 -12.99 -5.50
C PRO A 197 13.05 -14.13 -5.12
N ASP A 198 12.87 -14.39 -3.82
CA ASP A 198 11.91 -15.36 -3.33
C ASP A 198 10.46 -14.92 -3.58
N LEU A 199 10.21 -13.61 -3.71
CA LEU A 199 8.91 -13.07 -4.12
C LEU A 199 8.71 -13.15 -5.64
N ILE A 200 9.74 -12.86 -6.44
CA ILE A 200 9.61 -12.73 -7.90
C ILE A 200 9.59 -14.09 -8.60
N LEU A 201 10.46 -14.99 -8.17
CA LEU A 201 10.71 -16.26 -8.86
C LEU A 201 9.47 -17.18 -8.94
N PRO A 202 8.63 -17.34 -7.89
CA PRO A 202 7.40 -18.12 -7.99
C PRO A 202 6.42 -17.58 -9.05
N TYR A 203 6.40 -16.27 -9.29
CA TYR A 203 5.54 -15.68 -10.32
C TYR A 203 6.07 -15.96 -11.73
N LEU A 204 7.38 -15.85 -11.95
CA LEU A 204 7.98 -16.16 -13.24
C LEU A 204 7.80 -17.63 -13.59
N VAL A 205 7.97 -18.54 -12.62
CA VAL A 205 7.72 -19.97 -12.77
C VAL A 205 6.26 -20.23 -13.17
N ALA A 206 5.30 -19.59 -12.51
CA ALA A 206 3.89 -19.72 -12.87
C ALA A 206 3.59 -19.25 -14.31
N LEU A 207 4.28 -18.20 -14.77
CA LEU A 207 4.14 -17.68 -16.14
C LEU A 207 4.86 -18.52 -17.19
N ALA A 208 5.80 -19.38 -16.80
CA ALA A 208 6.39 -20.37 -17.69
C ALA A 208 5.36 -21.45 -18.13
N ALA A 209 4.24 -21.57 -17.40
CA ALA A 209 3.11 -22.45 -17.73
C ALA A 209 1.92 -21.70 -18.36
N ASP A 210 2.09 -20.44 -18.76
CA ASP A 210 1.03 -19.60 -19.34
C ASP A 210 0.46 -20.21 -20.64
N PRO A 211 -0.84 -20.03 -20.98
CA PRO A 211 -1.40 -20.51 -22.25
C PRO A 211 -0.73 -19.92 -23.50
N SER A 212 -0.16 -18.72 -23.43
CA SER A 212 0.48 -18.08 -24.58
C SER A 212 1.95 -18.51 -24.73
N PRO A 213 2.38 -19.05 -25.89
CA PRO A 213 3.78 -19.42 -26.13
C PRO A 213 4.74 -18.26 -25.95
N ARG A 214 4.30 -17.05 -26.30
CA ARG A 214 5.09 -15.83 -26.15
C ARG A 214 5.39 -15.51 -24.69
N VAL A 215 4.39 -15.63 -23.81
CA VAL A 215 4.56 -15.36 -22.37
C VAL A 215 5.46 -16.41 -21.75
N ARG A 216 5.26 -17.69 -22.12
CA ARG A 216 6.12 -18.80 -21.68
C ARG A 216 7.59 -18.57 -22.03
N ALA A 217 7.88 -18.20 -23.27
CA ALA A 217 9.26 -17.94 -23.72
C ALA A 217 9.88 -16.76 -22.96
N GLU A 218 9.15 -15.66 -22.80
CA GLU A 218 9.63 -14.49 -22.05
C GLU A 218 9.90 -14.82 -20.58
N ALA A 219 9.03 -15.62 -19.95
CA ALA A 219 9.18 -16.03 -18.56
C ALA A 219 10.43 -16.89 -18.36
N VAL A 220 10.71 -17.86 -19.23
CA VAL A 220 11.91 -18.70 -19.15
C VAL A 220 13.18 -17.88 -19.30
N VAL A 221 13.20 -16.93 -20.25
CA VAL A 221 14.32 -16.01 -20.41
C VAL A 221 14.53 -15.17 -19.14
N ALA A 222 13.44 -14.64 -18.56
CA ALA A 222 13.51 -13.87 -17.32
C ALA A 222 13.99 -14.70 -16.13
N ILE A 223 13.58 -15.97 -16.02
CA ILE A 223 14.08 -16.88 -14.97
C ILE A 223 15.58 -17.09 -15.15
N ARG A 224 16.03 -17.40 -16.37
CA ARG A 224 17.46 -17.59 -16.67
C ARG A 224 18.27 -16.36 -16.28
N ASP A 225 17.78 -15.18 -16.66
CA ASP A 225 18.43 -13.92 -16.35
C ASP A 225 18.47 -13.63 -14.85
N LEU A 226 17.36 -13.86 -14.13
CA LEU A 226 17.29 -13.71 -12.68
C LEU A 226 18.28 -14.65 -11.98
N LEU A 227 18.32 -15.92 -12.38
CA LEU A 227 19.20 -16.92 -11.76
C LEU A 227 20.69 -16.63 -12.00
N LEU A 228 21.06 -16.02 -13.13
CA LEU A 228 22.43 -15.59 -13.40
C LEU A 228 22.87 -14.41 -12.52
N ASP A 229 21.92 -13.57 -12.11
CA ASP A 229 22.18 -12.38 -11.28
C ASP A 229 22.19 -12.68 -9.76
N LEU A 230 21.86 -13.93 -9.36
CA LEU A 230 21.82 -14.36 -7.96
C LEU A 230 23.15 -14.96 -7.50
N ASP A 231 23.79 -14.33 -6.51
CA ASP A 231 25.02 -14.85 -5.89
C ASP A 231 24.78 -16.14 -5.07
N ARG A 232 23.58 -16.30 -4.49
CA ARG A 232 23.15 -17.49 -3.73
C ARG A 232 21.63 -17.66 -3.80
N LEU A 233 21.18 -18.89 -4.05
CA LEU A 233 19.77 -19.28 -3.89
C LEU A 233 19.47 -19.57 -2.43
N THR A 234 18.30 -19.13 -1.95
CA THR A 234 17.79 -19.53 -0.64
C THR A 234 17.49 -21.04 -0.63
N PRO A 235 17.55 -21.72 0.53
CA PRO A 235 17.30 -23.17 0.61
C PRO A 235 15.92 -23.57 0.09
N ILE A 236 14.94 -22.65 0.16
CA ILE A 236 13.58 -22.82 -0.35
C ILE A 236 13.59 -22.98 -1.87
N ASN A 237 14.51 -22.30 -2.55
CA ASN A 237 14.66 -22.27 -3.99
C ASN A 237 15.77 -23.19 -4.52
N ALA A 238 16.37 -24.02 -3.66
CA ALA A 238 17.50 -24.89 -4.03
C ALA A 238 17.13 -25.95 -5.10
N ASN A 239 15.87 -26.43 -5.07
CA ASN A 239 15.38 -27.46 -5.99
C ASN A 239 14.47 -26.90 -7.10
N ILE A 240 14.55 -25.58 -7.37
CA ILE A 240 13.62 -24.95 -8.31
C ILE A 240 13.65 -25.55 -9.71
N PHE A 241 14.82 -26.06 -10.12
CA PHE A 241 14.95 -26.70 -11.41
C PHE A 241 14.12 -27.99 -11.51
N ASP A 242 14.29 -28.88 -10.54
CA ASP A 242 13.67 -30.20 -10.55
C ASP A 242 12.16 -30.14 -10.26
N ASP A 243 11.78 -29.33 -9.27
CA ASP A 243 10.40 -29.29 -8.78
C ASP A 243 9.48 -28.42 -9.64
N TYR A 244 10.03 -27.40 -10.31
CA TYR A 244 9.22 -26.36 -10.97
C TYR A 244 9.57 -26.11 -12.44
N LEU A 245 10.84 -25.98 -12.82
CA LEU A 245 11.21 -25.66 -14.21
C LEU A 245 11.13 -26.87 -15.14
N ALA A 246 11.75 -27.99 -14.78
CA ALA A 246 11.88 -29.17 -15.64
C ALA A 246 10.51 -29.70 -16.16
N PRO A 247 9.44 -29.78 -15.34
CA PRO A 247 8.12 -30.19 -15.82
C PRO A 247 7.53 -29.22 -16.86
N HIS A 248 7.77 -27.92 -16.71
CA HIS A 248 7.23 -26.90 -17.62
C HIS A 248 8.04 -26.80 -18.92
N LEU A 249 9.37 -27.00 -18.86
CA LEU A 249 10.24 -27.00 -20.03
C LEU A 249 9.90 -28.13 -21.02
N GLN A 250 9.36 -29.26 -20.55
CA GLN A 250 8.90 -30.35 -21.42
C GLN A 250 7.75 -29.93 -22.34
N ASN A 251 6.90 -29.00 -21.89
CA ASN A 251 5.75 -28.53 -22.67
C ASN A 251 6.17 -27.63 -23.84
N PHE A 252 7.35 -27.00 -23.79
CA PHE A 252 7.84 -26.16 -24.89
C PHE A 252 8.18 -26.95 -26.15
N ALA A 253 8.46 -28.25 -26.03
CA ALA A 253 8.70 -29.11 -27.18
C ALA A 253 7.45 -29.25 -28.09
N GLY A 254 6.25 -28.93 -27.57
CA GLY A 254 4.99 -28.92 -28.33
C GLY A 254 4.61 -27.56 -28.93
N ASP A 255 5.39 -26.51 -28.68
CA ASP A 255 5.13 -25.14 -29.14
C ASP A 255 5.71 -24.93 -30.54
N ALA A 256 5.10 -25.56 -31.54
CA ALA A 256 5.44 -25.40 -32.96
C ALA A 256 4.39 -24.56 -33.70
#